data_AF-A0A9D4PW24-F1
#
_entry.id   AF-A0A9D4PW24-F1
#
_cell.length_a   1.000
_cell.length_b   1.000
_cell.length_c   1.000
_cell.angle_alpha   90.00
_cell.angle_beta   90.00
_cell.angle_gamma   90.00
#
_symmetry.space_group_name_H-M   'P 1'
#
loop_
_entity.id
_entity.type
_entity.pdbx_description
1 polymer ?
#
loop_
_entity_poly.entity_id
_entity_poly.type
_entity_poly.pdbx_seq_one_letter_code
_entity_poly.pdbx_strand_id
1 'polypeptide(L)'
;MESLHYPWRDKVDGMVEHEGEVEQDRLADDGPSLTKLPDHVLIKICQYLEPFDVLSFGRTCHCLNRLTSSRFLWTSLALSWCRGLWNYLPGEAGYGPEEPKQWLFHLLRLCRERQPTKVQTVSFENGETWVRTRNDRFTCKVSMLAWAYEAMNNRKSPFVLNCVWVDDIALFKRLSPKIHFNVSELTLDLKSARQLATLGGARAHDLRGPKQPHIDARNYISRKPPSSARWCEDLFPQGPEGSICPLLVCPSTDGYALESSGVDGLVTCACYVLERHLARACLRGQMTLGKMAVMIKDACWYLHSTYLDHKRTAEQKWPNCPVAHAIVSMSEGGLPDLAAWQPFLNPLGLQWREVMSQCAALLKEHGTLDAIVDMARIRWRQALLSDIEAVVGHSGKTFASRINLTDCDVIGGDNPHQDMASAAFVSPSGALVMWQLLGQGYY
;
A
#
# COMPACT_ATOMS: atom_id res chain seq x y z
N MET A 1 14.35 -44.47 53.91
CA MET A 1 13.56 -45.26 54.87
C MET A 1 12.11 -45.02 54.49
N GLU A 2 11.60 -45.82 53.53
CA GLU A 2 10.78 -47.03 53.78
C GLU A 2 9.38 -46.63 54.29
N SER A 3 8.22 -47.00 53.73
CA SER A 3 7.76 -48.15 52.91
C SER A 3 6.36 -47.75 52.36
N LEU A 4 6.02 -47.91 51.07
CA LEU A 4 5.37 -49.06 50.42
C LEU A 4 4.25 -49.75 51.23
N HIS A 5 2.99 -49.69 50.75
CA HIS A 5 2.21 -50.89 50.38
C HIS A 5 0.85 -50.55 49.73
N TYR A 6 0.69 -50.99 48.48
CA TYR A 6 -0.59 -51.39 47.87
C TYR A 6 -0.84 -52.88 48.22
N PRO A 7 -2.10 -53.35 48.12
CA PRO A 7 -2.36 -54.48 47.22
C PRO A 7 -3.65 -54.35 46.39
N TRP A 8 -3.68 -55.22 45.37
CA TRP A 8 -4.57 -55.29 44.20
C TRP A 8 -5.60 -56.44 44.29
N ARG A 9 -6.66 -56.36 43.43
CA ARG A 9 -7.41 -57.45 42.71
C ARG A 9 -8.36 -58.36 43.54
N ASP A 10 -9.53 -58.80 43.07
CA ASP A 10 -10.01 -59.37 41.77
C ASP A 10 -11.51 -59.02 41.50
N LYS A 11 -11.99 -58.68 40.28
CA LYS A 11 -12.57 -59.52 39.18
C LYS A 11 -13.83 -60.34 39.62
N VAL A 12 -15.02 -60.38 38.96
CA VAL A 12 -15.44 -60.36 37.54
C VAL A 12 -17.01 -60.37 37.42
N ASP A 13 -17.50 -59.91 36.25
CA ASP A 13 -18.79 -60.16 35.54
C ASP A 13 -20.12 -59.46 35.87
N GLY A 14 -20.69 -58.83 34.82
CA GLY A 14 -22.06 -58.34 34.74
C GLY A 14 -22.29 -57.36 33.58
N MET A 15 -22.23 -57.83 32.33
CA MET A 15 -22.78 -57.12 31.16
C MET A 15 -24.31 -57.02 31.29
N VAL A 16 -24.85 -55.81 31.34
CA VAL A 16 -26.12 -55.46 30.67
C VAL A 16 -26.03 -54.00 30.23
N GLU A 17 -26.10 -53.80 28.92
CA GLU A 17 -26.27 -52.52 28.24
C GLU A 17 -27.64 -51.94 28.58
N HIS A 18 -27.71 -50.69 29.03
CA HIS A 18 -28.90 -49.87 28.83
C HIS A 18 -28.49 -48.49 28.34
N GLU A 19 -28.91 -48.26 27.10
CA GLU A 19 -28.81 -47.07 26.28
C GLU A 19 -29.14 -45.81 27.09
N GLY A 20 -28.14 -44.92 27.20
CA GLY A 20 -28.39 -43.54 27.57
C GLY A 20 -29.00 -42.82 26.38
N GLU A 21 -30.29 -42.51 26.48
CA GLU A 21 -30.91 -41.43 25.70
C GLU A 21 -30.24 -40.11 26.10
N VAL A 22 -29.15 -39.79 25.41
CA VAL A 22 -28.64 -38.42 25.35
C VAL A 22 -29.62 -37.67 24.46
N GLU A 23 -30.47 -36.85 25.07
CA GLU A 23 -31.17 -35.76 24.39
C GLU A 23 -30.15 -35.00 23.55
N GLN A 24 -30.15 -35.26 22.24
CA GLN A 24 -29.45 -34.45 21.28
C GLN A 24 -30.09 -33.06 21.30
N ASP A 25 -29.35 -32.11 21.84
CA ASP A 25 -29.52 -30.67 21.65
C ASP A 25 -29.72 -30.38 20.14
N ARG A 26 -30.97 -30.41 19.67
CA ARG A 26 -31.37 -30.03 18.32
C ARG A 26 -31.59 -28.51 18.29
N LEU A 27 -30.52 -27.77 18.49
CA LEU A 27 -30.46 -26.34 18.20
C LEU A 27 -29.19 -26.01 17.40
N ALA A 28 -28.90 -26.81 16.38
CA ALA A 28 -28.18 -26.30 15.22
C ALA A 28 -29.22 -25.57 14.35
N ASP A 29 -29.50 -24.31 14.69
CA ASP A 29 -30.04 -23.37 13.70
C ASP A 29 -28.90 -23.06 12.73
N ASP A 30 -28.63 -24.03 11.85
CA ASP A 30 -27.74 -23.87 10.71
C ASP A 30 -28.42 -22.86 9.78
N GLY A 31 -28.17 -21.58 10.06
CA GLY A 31 -28.70 -20.46 9.30
C GLY A 31 -28.61 -20.69 7.78
N PRO A 32 -29.43 -19.99 6.99
CA PRO A 32 -29.59 -20.31 5.58
C PRO A 32 -28.24 -20.38 4.86
N SER A 33 -28.00 -21.52 4.20
CA SER A 33 -26.82 -21.72 3.35
C SER A 33 -26.60 -20.52 2.43
N LEU A 34 -25.35 -20.13 2.22
CA LEU A 34 -24.96 -18.96 1.42
C LEU A 34 -25.63 -18.94 0.04
N THR A 35 -25.84 -20.12 -0.58
CA THR A 35 -26.50 -20.25 -1.89
C THR A 35 -28.00 -19.96 -1.89
N LYS A 36 -28.62 -19.88 -0.71
CA LYS A 36 -30.04 -19.53 -0.52
C LYS A 36 -30.25 -18.03 -0.31
N LEU A 37 -29.18 -17.24 -0.17
CA LEU A 37 -29.29 -15.80 -0.07
C LEU A 37 -29.70 -15.19 -1.42
N PRO A 38 -30.47 -14.09 -1.42
CA PRO A 38 -30.81 -13.38 -2.65
C PRO A 38 -29.57 -12.86 -3.39
N ASP A 39 -29.60 -12.88 -4.73
CA ASP A 39 -28.48 -12.45 -5.58
C ASP A 39 -27.97 -11.04 -5.24
N HIS A 40 -28.84 -10.09 -4.88
CA HIS A 40 -28.42 -8.75 -4.50
C HIS A 40 -27.63 -8.70 -3.19
N VAL A 41 -27.94 -9.58 -2.22
CA VAL A 41 -27.18 -9.73 -0.97
C VAL A 41 -25.81 -10.34 -1.26
N LEU A 42 -25.78 -11.38 -2.09
CA LEU A 42 -24.54 -12.03 -2.50
C LEU A 42 -23.62 -11.10 -3.28
N ILE A 43 -24.16 -10.29 -4.21
CA ILE A 43 -23.40 -9.23 -4.89
C ILE A 43 -22.83 -8.25 -3.87
N LYS A 44 -23.62 -7.84 -2.88
CA LYS A 44 -23.17 -6.92 -1.83
C LYS A 44 -22.04 -7.52 -0.99
N ILE A 45 -22.10 -8.81 -0.65
CA ILE A 45 -21.01 -9.53 0.02
C ILE A 45 -19.75 -9.53 -0.86
N CYS A 46 -19.88 -9.86 -2.15
CA CYS A 46 -18.77 -9.85 -3.09
C CYS A 46 -18.11 -8.47 -3.25
N GLN A 47 -18.84 -7.37 -3.05
CA GLN A 47 -18.26 -6.01 -3.07
C GLN A 47 -17.29 -5.73 -1.91
N TYR A 48 -17.33 -6.52 -0.82
CA TYR A 48 -16.38 -6.42 0.29
C TYR A 48 -15.16 -7.33 0.13
N LEU A 49 -15.15 -8.19 -0.89
CA LEU A 49 -14.05 -9.10 -1.19
C LEU A 49 -13.05 -8.45 -2.14
N GLU A 50 -11.80 -8.92 -2.11
CA GLU A 50 -10.83 -8.53 -3.13
C GLU A 50 -11.15 -9.19 -4.48
N PRO A 51 -10.74 -8.59 -5.62
CA PRO A 51 -10.99 -9.16 -6.94
C PRO A 51 -10.56 -10.63 -7.07
N PHE A 52 -9.44 -11.00 -6.45
CA PHE A 52 -8.91 -12.37 -6.43
C PHE A 52 -9.82 -13.35 -5.65
N ASP A 53 -10.40 -12.89 -4.55
CA ASP A 53 -11.31 -13.70 -3.73
C ASP A 53 -12.63 -13.91 -4.47
N VAL A 54 -13.12 -12.88 -5.18
CA VAL A 54 -14.32 -12.99 -6.03
C VAL A 54 -14.13 -14.01 -7.16
N LEU A 55 -12.94 -14.10 -7.76
CA LEU A 55 -12.64 -15.14 -8.74
C LEU A 55 -12.67 -16.54 -8.14
N SER A 56 -12.06 -16.71 -6.98
CA SER A 56 -12.03 -17.99 -6.27
C SER A 56 -13.44 -18.40 -5.87
N PHE A 57 -14.22 -17.45 -5.37
CA PHE A 57 -15.62 -17.63 -4.99
C PHE A 57 -16.49 -18.06 -6.18
N GLY A 58 -16.30 -17.45 -7.36
CA GLY A 58 -17.02 -17.83 -8.58
C GLY A 58 -16.75 -19.26 -9.06
N ARG A 59 -15.60 -19.84 -8.72
CA ARG A 59 -15.22 -21.22 -9.11
C ARG A 59 -15.87 -22.30 -8.24
N THR A 60 -16.50 -21.93 -7.12
CA THR A 60 -17.03 -22.91 -6.16
C THR A 60 -18.27 -23.64 -6.67
N CYS A 61 -19.20 -22.95 -7.35
CA CYS A 61 -20.39 -23.57 -7.94
C CYS A 61 -20.99 -22.73 -9.07
N HIS A 62 -21.88 -23.33 -9.87
CA HIS A 62 -22.50 -22.67 -11.02
C HIS A 62 -23.29 -21.40 -10.64
N CYS A 63 -24.02 -21.41 -9.52
CA CYS A 63 -24.80 -20.26 -9.05
C CYS A 63 -23.88 -19.06 -8.78
N LEU A 64 -22.77 -19.29 -8.06
CA LEU A 64 -21.80 -18.25 -7.73
C LEU A 64 -20.99 -17.81 -8.95
N ASN A 65 -20.72 -18.71 -9.90
CA ASN A 65 -20.10 -18.33 -11.18
C ASN A 65 -20.97 -17.32 -11.96
N ARG A 66 -22.28 -17.58 -12.04
CA ARG A 66 -23.24 -16.66 -12.68
C ARG A 66 -23.23 -15.29 -12.01
N LEU A 67 -23.26 -15.26 -10.68
CA LEU A 67 -23.26 -14.04 -9.89
C LEU A 67 -21.95 -13.24 -10.05
N THR A 68 -20.81 -13.93 -9.95
CA THR A 68 -19.47 -13.34 -10.12
C THR A 68 -19.11 -13.06 -11.57
N SER A 69 -20.04 -13.24 -12.51
CA SER A 69 -19.93 -12.77 -13.90
C SER A 69 -20.67 -11.44 -14.12
N SER A 70 -21.29 -10.88 -13.09
CA SER A 70 -22.01 -9.60 -13.15
C SER A 70 -21.07 -8.44 -13.49
N ARG A 71 -21.37 -7.71 -14.58
CA ARG A 71 -20.66 -6.47 -14.95
C ARG A 71 -20.71 -5.44 -13.84
N PHE A 72 -21.85 -5.29 -13.17
CA PHE A 72 -22.03 -4.34 -12.07
C PHE A 72 -21.06 -4.63 -10.91
N LEU A 73 -20.88 -5.91 -10.55
CA LEU A 73 -19.95 -6.32 -9.50
C LEU A 73 -18.52 -5.93 -9.89
N TRP A 74 -18.06 -6.28 -11.09
CA TRP A 74 -16.70 -5.96 -11.54
C TRP A 74 -16.44 -4.47 -11.69
N THR A 75 -17.42 -3.70 -12.18
CA THR A 75 -17.34 -2.23 -12.18
C THR A 75 -17.21 -1.69 -10.76
N SER A 76 -18.03 -2.19 -9.82
CA SER A 76 -17.97 -1.77 -8.42
C SER A 76 -16.63 -2.12 -7.76
N LEU A 77 -16.08 -3.30 -8.05
CA LEU A 77 -14.77 -3.72 -7.55
C LEU A 77 -13.66 -2.86 -8.13
N ALA A 78 -13.69 -2.53 -9.42
CA ALA A 78 -12.71 -1.65 -10.05
C ALA A 78 -12.76 -0.23 -9.49
N LEU A 79 -13.97 0.32 -9.30
CA LEU A 79 -14.16 1.62 -8.62
C LEU A 79 -13.60 1.59 -7.20
N SER A 80 -13.93 0.55 -6.43
CA SER A 80 -13.36 0.38 -5.09
C SER A 80 -11.85 0.30 -5.15
N TRP A 81 -11.27 -0.58 -5.98
CA TRP A 81 -9.84 -0.79 -6.10
C TRP A 81 -9.10 0.51 -6.48
N CYS A 82 -9.53 1.21 -7.51
CA CYS A 82 -8.85 2.40 -8.05
C CYS A 82 -9.15 3.71 -7.30
N ARG A 83 -9.97 3.68 -6.24
CA ARG A 83 -10.41 4.88 -5.53
C ARG A 83 -9.26 5.83 -5.15
N GLY A 84 -9.39 7.09 -5.57
CA GLY A 84 -8.38 8.13 -5.33
C GLY A 84 -7.07 7.98 -6.12
N LEU A 85 -6.98 7.02 -7.05
CA LEU A 85 -5.77 6.73 -7.82
C LEU A 85 -5.93 6.90 -9.32
N TRP A 86 -7.14 7.24 -9.81
CA TRP A 86 -7.47 7.30 -11.23
C TRP A 86 -6.48 8.15 -12.06
N ASN A 87 -6.02 9.28 -11.53
CA ASN A 87 -5.03 10.13 -12.21
C ASN A 87 -3.62 9.50 -12.27
N TYR A 88 -3.26 8.68 -11.29
CA TYR A 88 -1.94 8.05 -11.15
C TYR A 88 -1.86 6.66 -11.79
N LEU A 89 -2.96 6.17 -12.38
CA LEU A 89 -2.94 4.93 -13.14
C LEU A 89 -2.04 5.05 -14.39
N PRO A 90 -1.41 3.94 -14.83
CA PRO A 90 -0.63 3.91 -16.06
C PRO A 90 -1.51 4.28 -17.26
N GLY A 91 -0.92 4.91 -18.29
CA GLY A 91 -1.68 5.36 -19.48
C GLY A 91 -2.39 4.20 -20.19
N GLU A 92 -1.77 3.03 -20.15
CA GLU A 92 -2.24 1.75 -20.66
C GLU A 92 -3.57 1.29 -20.03
N ALA A 93 -3.91 1.77 -18.82
CA ALA A 93 -5.20 1.48 -18.20
C ALA A 93 -6.36 2.11 -18.99
N GLY A 94 -6.13 3.23 -19.68
CA GLY A 94 -7.12 3.89 -20.52
C GLY A 94 -7.49 3.10 -21.78
N TYR A 95 -6.57 2.27 -22.28
CA TYR A 95 -6.70 1.50 -23.52
C TYR A 95 -7.04 0.01 -23.28
N GLY A 96 -7.43 -0.33 -22.05
CA GLY A 96 -7.85 -1.69 -21.69
C GLY A 96 -9.18 -2.12 -22.32
N PRO A 97 -9.57 -3.40 -22.18
CA PRO A 97 -10.85 -3.92 -22.67
C PRO A 97 -12.06 -3.16 -22.09
N GLU A 98 -13.17 -3.09 -22.84
CA GLU A 98 -14.39 -2.41 -22.37
C GLU A 98 -15.17 -3.19 -21.30
N GLU A 99 -15.03 -4.53 -21.31
CA GLU A 99 -15.71 -5.39 -20.34
C GLU A 99 -15.04 -5.22 -18.96
N PRO A 100 -15.80 -4.89 -17.89
CA PRO A 100 -15.20 -4.50 -16.60
C PRO A 100 -14.29 -5.54 -15.94
N LYS A 101 -14.63 -6.84 -16.05
CA LYS A 101 -13.80 -7.91 -15.49
C LYS A 101 -12.46 -7.99 -16.22
N GLN A 102 -12.49 -7.97 -17.56
CA GLN A 102 -11.29 -7.98 -18.40
C GLN A 102 -10.47 -6.70 -18.22
N TRP A 103 -11.12 -5.54 -18.05
CA TRP A 103 -10.44 -4.29 -17.75
C TRP A 103 -9.66 -4.37 -16.43
N LEU A 104 -10.30 -4.88 -15.37
CA LEU A 104 -9.63 -5.03 -14.08
C LEU A 104 -8.48 -6.05 -14.15
N PHE A 105 -8.62 -7.14 -14.91
CA PHE A 105 -7.53 -8.08 -15.14
C PHE A 105 -6.36 -7.45 -15.90
N HIS A 106 -6.66 -6.63 -16.90
CA HIS A 106 -5.64 -5.86 -17.60
C HIS A 106 -4.89 -4.93 -16.63
N LEU A 107 -5.61 -4.24 -15.75
CA LEU A 107 -4.98 -3.42 -14.70
C LEU A 107 -4.10 -4.25 -13.76
N LEU A 108 -4.58 -5.40 -13.28
CA LEU A 108 -3.82 -6.30 -12.41
C LEU A 108 -2.56 -6.84 -13.11
N ARG A 109 -2.62 -7.07 -14.42
CA ARG A 109 -1.45 -7.43 -15.23
C ARG A 109 -0.43 -6.28 -15.26
N LEU A 110 -0.86 -5.04 -15.50
CA LEU A 110 0.01 -3.87 -15.45
C LEU A 110 0.67 -3.70 -14.08
N CYS A 111 -0.06 -3.99 -12.99
CA CYS A 111 0.51 -4.01 -11.65
C CYS A 111 1.66 -5.02 -11.53
N ARG A 112 1.54 -6.21 -12.11
CA ARG A 112 2.59 -7.24 -12.07
C ARG A 112 3.80 -6.86 -12.93
N GLU A 113 3.56 -6.27 -14.10
CA GLU A 113 4.60 -5.85 -15.05
C GLU A 113 5.43 -4.66 -14.54
N ARG A 114 4.90 -3.82 -13.64
CA ARG A 114 5.63 -2.69 -13.03
C ARG A 114 6.85 -3.11 -12.18
N GLN A 115 6.91 -4.34 -11.68
CA GLN A 115 7.92 -4.71 -10.69
C GLN A 115 9.30 -4.93 -11.29
N PRO A 116 10.36 -4.35 -10.70
CA PRO A 116 11.73 -4.61 -11.11
C PRO A 116 12.13 -6.06 -10.83
N THR A 117 12.96 -6.65 -11.70
CA THR A 117 13.55 -7.97 -11.47
C THR A 117 14.51 -7.89 -10.29
N LYS A 118 14.08 -8.36 -9.11
CA LYS A 118 14.88 -8.29 -7.88
C LYS A 118 15.27 -9.66 -7.32
N VAL A 119 16.21 -9.62 -6.37
CA VAL A 119 16.79 -10.75 -5.64
C VAL A 119 15.70 -11.72 -5.15
N GLN A 120 15.81 -12.98 -5.57
CA GLN A 120 14.87 -14.04 -5.23
C GLN A 120 15.28 -14.81 -3.97
N THR A 121 16.59 -14.93 -3.75
CA THR A 121 17.15 -15.74 -2.67
C THR A 121 18.37 -15.06 -2.08
N VAL A 122 18.51 -15.12 -0.75
CA VAL A 122 19.67 -14.65 0.00
C VAL A 122 20.20 -15.82 0.83
N SER A 123 21.47 -16.17 0.68
CA SER A 123 22.04 -17.37 1.30
C SER A 123 23.17 -17.02 2.26
N PHE A 124 22.97 -17.29 3.54
CA PHE A 124 23.91 -16.96 4.61
C PHE A 124 24.94 -18.06 4.82
N GLU A 125 26.06 -17.73 5.47
CA GLU A 125 27.16 -18.69 5.69
C GLU A 125 26.76 -19.85 6.59
N ASN A 126 25.96 -19.58 7.61
CA ASN A 126 25.48 -20.59 8.56
C ASN A 126 24.43 -21.56 8.00
N GLY A 127 24.06 -21.42 6.72
CA GLY A 127 23.05 -22.25 6.05
C GLY A 127 21.61 -21.75 6.20
N GLU A 128 21.38 -20.60 6.85
CA GLU A 128 20.10 -19.90 6.75
C GLU A 128 19.91 -19.41 5.30
N THR A 129 18.67 -19.43 4.81
CA THR A 129 18.35 -18.89 3.48
C THR A 129 17.05 -18.11 3.54
N TRP A 130 17.01 -16.95 2.91
CA TRP A 130 15.78 -16.19 2.72
C TRP A 130 15.29 -16.40 1.29
N VAL A 131 14.04 -16.81 1.15
CA VAL A 131 13.41 -17.03 -0.16
C VAL A 131 12.25 -16.07 -0.33
N ARG A 132 12.28 -15.27 -1.39
CA ARG A 132 11.22 -14.31 -1.71
C ARG A 132 9.92 -15.06 -1.94
N THR A 133 8.88 -14.66 -1.23
CA THR A 133 7.53 -15.20 -1.39
C THR A 133 6.94 -14.67 -2.69
N ARG A 134 6.47 -15.57 -3.55
CA ARG A 134 5.77 -15.20 -4.79
C ARG A 134 4.27 -15.18 -4.53
N ASN A 135 3.69 -13.99 -4.49
CA ASN A 135 2.26 -13.79 -4.30
C ASN A 135 1.79 -12.64 -5.21
N ASP A 136 1.11 -12.99 -6.30
CA ASP A 136 0.62 -12.00 -7.28
C ASP A 136 -0.37 -11.00 -6.67
N ARG A 137 -1.17 -11.41 -5.67
CA ARG A 137 -2.08 -10.51 -4.94
C ARG A 137 -1.30 -9.46 -4.16
N PHE A 138 -0.29 -9.90 -3.41
CA PHE A 138 0.61 -8.99 -2.70
C PHE A 138 1.32 -8.03 -3.67
N THR A 139 1.87 -8.56 -4.76
CA THR A 139 2.51 -7.76 -5.80
C THR A 139 1.58 -6.69 -6.37
N CYS A 140 0.32 -7.03 -6.65
CA CYS A 140 -0.64 -6.05 -7.14
C CYS A 140 -0.90 -4.93 -6.12
N LYS A 141 -1.06 -5.27 -4.84
CA LYS A 141 -1.24 -4.27 -3.76
C LYS A 141 -0.02 -3.35 -3.62
N VAL A 142 1.19 -3.89 -3.72
CA VAL A 142 2.44 -3.09 -3.69
C VAL A 142 2.48 -2.11 -4.85
N SER A 143 2.11 -2.53 -6.06
CA SER A 143 2.06 -1.64 -7.23
C SER A 143 0.99 -0.56 -7.10
N MET A 144 -0.19 -0.88 -6.54
CA MET A 144 -1.21 0.12 -6.24
C MET A 144 -0.72 1.14 -5.19
N LEU A 145 0.02 0.68 -4.16
CA LEU A 145 0.67 1.56 -3.20
C LEU A 145 1.70 2.46 -3.90
N ALA A 146 2.52 1.90 -4.80
CA ALA A 146 3.50 2.69 -5.55
C ALA A 146 2.85 3.81 -6.37
N TRP A 147 1.71 3.55 -7.02
CA TRP A 147 0.92 4.59 -7.70
C TRP A 147 0.33 5.62 -6.73
N ALA A 148 -0.03 5.23 -5.51
CA ALA A 148 -0.49 6.17 -4.47
C ALA A 148 0.61 7.14 -3.98
N TYR A 149 1.88 6.79 -4.21
CA TYR A 149 3.03 7.64 -3.92
C TYR A 149 3.54 8.41 -5.14
N GLU A 150 2.94 8.24 -6.33
CA GLU A 150 3.42 8.85 -7.58
C GLU A 150 3.45 10.39 -7.51
N ALA A 151 2.47 11.01 -6.83
CA ALA A 151 2.47 12.44 -6.51
C ALA A 151 3.77 12.92 -5.85
N MET A 152 4.35 12.11 -4.96
CA MET A 152 5.57 12.47 -4.24
C MET A 152 6.82 12.24 -5.10
N ASN A 153 6.76 11.34 -6.07
CA ASN A 153 7.86 11.09 -7.00
C ASN A 153 8.08 12.27 -7.94
N ASN A 154 7.02 13.01 -8.26
CA ASN A 154 7.06 14.16 -9.18
C ASN A 154 7.58 15.46 -8.54
N ARG A 155 7.87 15.48 -7.23
CA ARG A 155 8.41 16.67 -6.57
C ARG A 155 9.85 16.91 -6.99
N LYS A 156 10.10 18.04 -7.64
CA LYS A 156 11.46 18.53 -7.92
C LYS A 156 12.08 19.03 -6.61
N SER A 157 13.07 18.29 -6.09
CA SER A 157 13.95 18.77 -5.02
C SER A 157 15.26 19.27 -5.63
N PRO A 158 15.84 20.39 -5.14
CA PRO A 158 17.17 20.80 -5.56
C PRO A 158 18.26 19.79 -5.13
N PHE A 159 17.95 18.88 -4.22
CA PHE A 159 18.89 17.89 -3.67
C PHE A 159 18.59 16.45 -4.14
N VAL A 160 17.35 16.18 -4.60
CA VAL A 160 16.92 14.85 -5.05
C VAL A 160 16.28 15.00 -6.43
N LEU A 161 16.97 14.53 -7.48
CA LEU A 161 16.48 14.64 -8.86
C LEU A 161 15.37 13.64 -9.17
N ASN A 162 15.47 12.42 -8.65
CA ASN A 162 14.49 11.36 -8.86
C ASN A 162 14.21 10.66 -7.54
N CYS A 163 13.02 10.89 -6.97
CA CYS A 163 12.57 10.16 -5.80
C CYS A 163 11.55 9.10 -6.24
N VAL A 164 11.82 7.82 -5.98
CA VAL A 164 10.83 6.76 -6.08
C VAL A 164 10.58 6.22 -4.68
N TRP A 165 9.50 6.67 -4.07
CA TRP A 165 9.16 6.36 -2.67
C TRP A 165 8.92 4.88 -2.40
N VAL A 166 8.37 4.17 -3.40
CA VAL A 166 8.12 2.73 -3.35
C VAL A 166 8.72 2.13 -4.62
N ASP A 167 10.02 1.79 -4.55
CA ASP A 167 10.72 1.12 -5.65
C ASP A 167 10.39 -0.40 -5.65
N ASP A 168 10.44 -1.03 -4.47
CA ASP A 168 9.91 -2.38 -4.26
C ASP A 168 9.57 -2.64 -2.79
N ILE A 169 8.69 -3.60 -2.55
CA ILE A 169 8.37 -4.17 -1.23
C ILE A 169 8.26 -5.69 -1.43
N ALA A 170 9.04 -6.44 -0.66
CA ALA A 170 9.12 -7.89 -0.80
C ALA A 170 9.04 -8.60 0.55
N LEU A 171 8.41 -9.76 0.54
CA LEU A 171 8.34 -10.67 1.68
C LEU A 171 9.28 -11.85 1.46
N PHE A 172 10.04 -12.22 2.47
CA PHE A 172 10.96 -13.35 2.45
C PHE A 172 10.63 -14.33 3.57
N LYS A 173 10.54 -15.62 3.23
CA LYS A 173 10.48 -16.69 4.22
C LYS A 173 11.90 -17.07 4.64
N ARG A 174 12.14 -17.19 5.94
CA ARG A 174 13.42 -17.67 6.48
C ARG A 174 13.39 -19.19 6.57
N LEU A 175 14.31 -19.84 5.87
CA LEU A 175 14.54 -21.28 5.94
C LEU A 175 15.75 -21.54 6.85
N SER A 176 15.59 -22.47 7.78
CA SER A 176 16.62 -22.81 8.79
C SER A 176 17.17 -21.57 9.52
N PRO A 177 16.31 -20.79 10.20
CA PRO A 177 16.74 -19.56 10.86
C PRO A 177 17.79 -19.84 11.94
N LYS A 178 18.93 -19.16 11.84
CA LYS A 178 20.10 -19.30 12.73
C LYS A 178 20.66 -17.96 13.17
N ILE A 179 20.38 -16.87 12.44
CA ILE A 179 20.77 -15.51 12.84
C ILE A 179 19.72 -14.94 13.79
N HIS A 180 20.14 -14.49 14.96
CA HIS A 180 19.29 -13.79 15.91
C HIS A 180 19.38 -12.28 15.66
N PHE A 181 18.35 -11.70 15.04
CA PHE A 181 18.32 -10.26 14.73
C PHE A 181 17.86 -9.38 15.91
N ASN A 182 17.34 -9.98 16.99
CA ASN A 182 16.83 -9.28 18.18
C ASN A 182 17.88 -9.07 19.28
N VAL A 183 19.17 -9.14 18.94
CA VAL A 183 20.25 -8.87 19.90
C VAL A 183 20.61 -7.39 19.89
N SER A 184 21.13 -6.87 21.01
CA SER A 184 21.57 -5.47 21.13
C SER A 184 22.62 -5.12 20.07
N GLU A 185 23.62 -5.99 19.91
CA GLU A 185 24.71 -5.85 18.95
C GLU A 185 24.65 -6.99 17.92
N LEU A 186 24.27 -6.67 16.68
CA LEU A 186 24.21 -7.64 15.60
C LEU A 186 25.58 -7.86 14.98
N THR A 187 26.21 -9.00 15.27
CA THR A 187 27.46 -9.42 14.62
C THR A 187 27.18 -10.35 13.45
N LEU A 188 27.58 -9.95 12.24
CA LEU A 188 27.47 -10.77 11.03
C LEU A 188 28.84 -11.17 10.51
N ASP A 189 28.97 -12.41 10.04
CA ASP A 189 30.12 -12.80 9.23
C ASP A 189 30.15 -11.97 7.91
N LEU A 190 31.31 -11.92 7.28
CA LEU A 190 31.51 -11.07 6.09
C LEU A 190 30.61 -11.49 4.92
N LYS A 191 30.36 -12.79 4.74
CA LYS A 191 29.52 -13.29 3.65
C LYS A 191 28.05 -12.92 3.88
N SER A 192 27.55 -13.09 5.09
CA SER A 192 26.21 -12.70 5.52
C SER A 192 25.98 -11.19 5.39
N ALA A 193 26.95 -10.37 5.80
CA ALA A 193 26.90 -8.92 5.62
C ALA A 193 26.85 -8.53 4.13
N ARG A 194 27.70 -9.16 3.28
CA ARG A 194 27.68 -8.95 1.81
C ARG A 194 26.35 -9.33 1.18
N GLN A 195 25.73 -10.40 1.65
CA GLN A 195 24.44 -10.89 1.14
C GLN A 195 23.31 -9.89 1.49
N LEU A 196 23.27 -9.37 2.71
CA LEU A 196 22.34 -8.32 3.10
C LEU A 196 22.58 -7.00 2.37
N ALA A 197 23.84 -6.59 2.21
CA ALA A 197 24.18 -5.36 1.48
C ALA A 197 23.81 -5.48 0.00
N THR A 198 24.00 -6.66 -0.60
CA THR A 198 23.55 -6.96 -1.97
C THR A 198 22.03 -6.93 -2.08
N LEU A 199 21.32 -7.52 -1.10
CA LEU A 199 19.86 -7.47 -1.05
C LEU A 199 19.36 -6.02 -1.04
N GLY A 200 19.98 -5.15 -0.25
CA GLY A 200 19.65 -3.72 -0.19
C GLY A 200 20.06 -2.90 -1.41
N GLY A 201 20.87 -3.45 -2.32
CA GLY A 201 21.48 -2.70 -3.42
C GLY A 201 22.55 -1.71 -2.96
N ALA A 202 23.08 -1.86 -1.74
CA ALA A 202 23.86 -0.82 -1.08
C ALA A 202 25.06 -0.35 -1.90
N ARG A 203 25.83 -1.31 -2.42
CA ARG A 203 27.04 -1.02 -3.19
C ARG A 203 26.76 -0.46 -4.58
N ALA A 204 25.68 -0.93 -5.23
CA ALA A 204 25.31 -0.48 -6.56
C ALA A 204 24.81 0.98 -6.57
N HIS A 205 24.33 1.45 -5.41
CA HIS A 205 23.78 2.78 -5.21
C HIS A 205 24.63 3.61 -4.22
N ASP A 206 25.89 3.26 -4.00
CA ASP A 206 26.83 4.03 -3.18
C ASP A 206 27.50 5.10 -4.05
N LEU A 207 27.17 6.36 -3.79
CA LEU A 207 27.68 7.53 -4.51
C LEU A 207 29.18 7.75 -4.29
N ARG A 208 29.72 7.26 -3.16
CA ARG A 208 31.17 7.27 -2.88
C ARG A 208 31.88 6.08 -3.53
N GLY A 209 31.12 5.11 -4.02
CA GLY A 209 31.61 3.83 -4.51
C GLY A 209 32.77 3.93 -5.51
N PRO A 210 32.74 4.86 -6.49
CA PRO A 210 33.85 5.07 -7.42
C PRO A 210 35.16 5.50 -6.74
N LYS A 211 35.10 6.30 -5.67
CA LYS A 211 36.27 6.81 -4.93
C LYS A 211 36.70 5.87 -3.81
N GLN A 212 35.83 4.98 -3.36
CA GLN A 212 36.07 4.05 -2.25
C GLN A 212 35.69 2.61 -2.65
N PRO A 213 36.54 1.92 -3.45
CA PRO A 213 36.26 0.57 -3.96
C PRO A 213 36.17 -0.52 -2.90
N HIS A 214 36.75 -0.28 -1.72
CA HIS A 214 36.99 -1.30 -0.69
C HIS A 214 36.16 -1.12 0.59
N ILE A 215 35.06 -0.37 0.54
CA ILE A 215 34.16 -0.26 1.71
C ILE A 215 33.66 -1.65 2.10
N ASP A 216 33.86 -2.02 3.37
CA ASP A 216 33.35 -3.27 3.91
C ASP A 216 31.81 -3.26 3.88
N ALA A 217 31.22 -4.37 3.42
CA ALA A 217 29.78 -4.54 3.38
C ALA A 217 29.10 -4.38 4.75
N ARG A 218 29.83 -4.68 5.84
CA ARG A 218 29.36 -4.49 7.22
C ARG A 218 28.98 -3.05 7.53
N ASN A 219 29.66 -2.09 6.90
CA ASN A 219 29.42 -0.67 7.16
C ASN A 219 28.07 -0.18 6.62
N TYR A 220 27.42 -0.93 5.71
CA TYR A 220 26.06 -0.61 5.25
C TYR A 220 24.97 -1.20 6.15
N ILE A 221 25.30 -2.16 7.01
CA ILE A 221 24.30 -2.91 7.77
C ILE A 221 24.24 -2.39 9.20
N SER A 222 23.13 -1.76 9.56
CA SER A 222 22.91 -1.27 10.91
C SER A 222 21.58 -1.76 11.47
N ARG A 223 21.59 -2.21 12.73
CA ARG A 223 20.37 -2.50 13.48
C ARG A 223 19.81 -1.19 14.02
N LYS A 224 18.51 -0.97 13.87
CA LYS A 224 17.79 0.10 14.56
C LYS A 224 16.85 -0.51 15.60
N PRO A 225 16.86 -0.02 16.85
CA PRO A 225 15.86 -0.44 17.83
C PRO A 225 14.46 -0.03 17.33
N PRO A 226 13.41 -0.79 17.69
CA PRO A 226 12.05 -0.38 17.39
C PRO A 226 11.72 0.94 18.08
N SER A 227 10.95 1.81 17.40
CA SER A 227 10.52 3.10 17.96
C SER A 227 9.26 2.98 18.83
N SER A 228 8.55 1.85 18.75
CA SER A 228 7.29 1.59 19.44
C SER A 228 7.24 0.19 20.04
N ALA A 229 6.21 -0.06 20.86
CA ALA A 229 5.95 -1.39 21.44
C ALA A 229 5.50 -2.43 20.39
N ARG A 230 5.02 -1.98 19.23
CA ARG A 230 4.56 -2.84 18.13
C ARG A 230 5.27 -2.47 16.84
N TRP A 231 6.11 -3.37 16.32
CA TRP A 231 6.89 -3.10 15.11
C TRP A 231 6.05 -2.77 13.86
N CYS A 232 4.76 -3.08 13.82
CA CYS A 232 3.89 -2.65 12.72
C CYS A 232 3.63 -1.14 12.73
N GLU A 233 3.69 -0.48 13.89
CA GLU A 233 3.59 0.98 13.99
C GLU A 233 4.85 1.64 13.44
N ASP A 234 6.00 0.98 13.56
CA ASP A 234 7.26 1.39 12.90
C ASP A 234 7.25 1.15 11.38
N LEU A 235 6.31 0.35 10.87
CA LEU A 235 6.05 0.20 9.44
C LEU A 235 5.00 1.18 8.94
N PHE A 236 4.06 1.59 9.77
CA PHE A 236 2.94 2.42 9.35
C PHE A 236 2.59 3.39 10.47
N PRO A 237 3.41 4.44 10.70
CA PRO A 237 3.15 5.35 11.79
C PRO A 237 1.77 6.00 11.58
N GLN A 238 0.92 5.87 12.61
CA GLN A 238 -0.35 6.59 12.70
C GLN A 238 -0.06 7.92 13.38
N GLY A 239 0.17 8.97 12.58
CA GLY A 239 0.29 10.34 13.07
C GLY A 239 -0.89 11.18 12.57
N PRO A 240 -1.25 12.28 13.28
CA PRO A 240 -2.32 13.19 12.88
C PRO A 240 -2.11 13.83 11.49
N GLU A 241 -0.93 13.64 10.92
CA GLU A 241 -0.48 14.35 9.73
C GLU A 241 -0.15 13.39 8.56
N GLY A 242 -0.31 12.08 8.74
CA GLY A 242 0.04 11.09 7.73
C GLY A 242 1.56 10.86 7.60
N SER A 243 1.94 9.79 6.91
CA SER A 243 3.35 9.40 6.76
C SER A 243 3.86 9.77 5.37
N ILE A 244 4.80 10.73 5.31
CA ILE A 244 5.54 11.11 4.08
C ILE A 244 6.25 9.88 3.49
N CYS A 245 6.79 9.06 4.38
CA CYS A 245 7.44 7.80 4.04
C CYS A 245 6.41 6.67 4.01
N PRO A 246 6.58 5.62 3.19
CA PRO A 246 5.82 4.40 3.39
C PRO A 246 5.95 3.83 4.81
N LEU A 247 7.01 4.16 5.58
CA LEU A 247 7.27 3.56 6.90
C LEU A 247 7.89 4.42 8.02
N LEU A 248 8.62 5.51 7.73
CA LEU A 248 9.36 6.24 8.76
C LEU A 248 8.83 7.66 8.93
N VAL A 249 8.61 8.04 10.18
CA VAL A 249 8.45 9.46 10.54
C VAL A 249 9.70 10.19 10.05
N CYS A 250 9.49 11.23 9.24
CA CYS A 250 10.55 12.12 8.81
C CYS A 250 11.09 12.83 10.06
N PRO A 251 12.36 12.65 10.47
CA PRO A 251 12.90 13.30 11.66
C PRO A 251 13.09 14.82 11.47
N SER A 252 12.84 15.35 10.28
CA SER A 252 12.96 16.79 9.95
C SER A 252 11.60 17.51 9.86
N THR A 253 10.52 16.95 10.41
CA THR A 253 9.24 17.68 10.51
C THR A 253 8.67 17.56 11.92
N ASP A 254 9.11 18.47 12.79
CA ASP A 254 8.26 18.94 13.88
C ASP A 254 7.04 19.62 13.23
N GLY A 255 5.93 18.90 13.14
CA GLY A 255 4.62 19.40 12.74
C GLY A 255 4.46 19.66 11.24
N TYR A 256 3.35 19.19 10.68
CA TYR A 256 2.78 19.68 9.44
C TYR A 256 2.16 21.07 9.67
N ALA A 257 3.02 22.03 10.02
CA ALA A 257 2.63 23.44 10.03
C ALA A 257 2.47 24.00 8.60
N LEU A 258 2.93 23.27 7.56
CA LEU A 258 2.95 23.70 6.16
C LEU A 258 2.43 22.57 5.24
N GLU A 259 1.48 22.92 4.37
CA GLU A 259 0.97 22.06 3.29
C GLU A 259 2.12 21.49 2.45
N SER A 260 2.28 20.17 2.47
CA SER A 260 3.38 19.52 1.75
C SER A 260 2.98 19.20 0.32
N SER A 261 1.77 18.66 0.13
CA SER A 261 1.27 18.10 -1.12
C SER A 261 1.09 19.11 -2.24
N GLY A 262 0.88 20.40 -1.92
CA GLY A 262 0.76 21.48 -2.89
C GLY A 262 -0.21 21.15 -4.03
N VAL A 263 0.24 21.35 -5.28
CA VAL A 263 -0.59 21.16 -6.48
C VAL A 263 -1.03 19.71 -6.66
N ASP A 264 -0.20 18.73 -6.30
CA ASP A 264 -0.58 17.32 -6.33
C ASP A 264 -1.71 17.00 -5.35
N GLY A 265 -1.76 17.72 -4.22
CA GLY A 265 -2.88 17.66 -3.27
C GLY A 265 -4.19 18.13 -3.90
N LEU A 266 -4.15 19.26 -4.63
CA LEU A 266 -5.29 19.76 -5.41
C LEU A 266 -5.75 18.74 -6.47
N VAL A 267 -4.81 18.16 -7.21
CA VAL A 267 -5.09 17.16 -8.24
C VAL A 267 -5.75 15.92 -7.64
N THR A 268 -5.23 15.44 -6.51
CA THR A 268 -5.82 14.29 -5.79
C THR A 268 -7.23 14.60 -5.28
N CYS A 269 -7.43 15.80 -4.73
CA CYS A 269 -8.75 16.25 -4.28
C CYS A 269 -9.76 16.30 -5.44
N ALA A 270 -9.39 16.90 -6.57
CA ALA A 270 -10.23 16.92 -7.77
C ALA A 270 -10.47 15.50 -8.31
N CYS A 271 -9.48 14.62 -8.28
CA CYS A 271 -9.61 13.22 -8.70
C CYS A 271 -10.74 12.50 -7.93
N TYR A 272 -10.83 12.69 -6.60
CA TYR A 272 -11.93 12.15 -5.79
C TYR A 272 -13.30 12.70 -6.19
N VAL A 273 -13.39 14.00 -6.46
CA VAL A 273 -14.65 14.63 -6.88
C VAL A 273 -15.09 14.10 -8.25
N LEU A 274 -14.17 14.09 -9.22
CA LEU A 274 -14.44 13.59 -10.58
C LEU A 274 -14.85 12.12 -10.57
N GLU A 275 -14.16 11.30 -9.76
CA GLU A 275 -14.51 9.89 -9.55
C GLU A 275 -15.96 9.74 -9.06
N ARG A 276 -16.37 10.52 -8.06
CA ARG A 276 -17.72 10.46 -7.48
C ARG A 276 -18.82 10.72 -8.52
N HIS A 277 -18.57 11.66 -9.43
CA HIS A 277 -19.51 11.99 -10.51
C HIS A 277 -19.58 10.89 -11.57
N LEU A 278 -18.42 10.37 -11.98
CA LEU A 278 -18.31 9.39 -13.06
C LEU A 278 -18.69 7.96 -12.66
N ALA A 279 -18.48 7.59 -11.40
CA ALA A 279 -18.76 6.26 -10.87
C ALA A 279 -20.20 5.81 -11.18
N ARG A 280 -21.18 6.73 -11.07
CA ARG A 280 -22.59 6.43 -11.36
C ARG A 280 -22.82 6.08 -12.83
N ALA A 281 -22.18 6.80 -13.75
CA ALA A 281 -22.28 6.53 -15.19
C ALA A 281 -21.66 5.16 -15.52
N CYS A 282 -20.52 4.82 -14.91
CA CYS A 282 -19.90 3.51 -15.07
C CYS A 282 -20.78 2.37 -14.54
N LEU A 283 -21.34 2.52 -13.33
CA LEU A 283 -22.22 1.50 -12.73
C LEU A 283 -23.50 1.28 -13.55
N ARG A 284 -23.99 2.31 -14.26
CA ARG A 284 -25.13 2.22 -15.19
C ARG A 284 -24.75 1.72 -16.58
N GLY A 285 -23.47 1.46 -16.86
CA GLY A 285 -22.99 1.02 -18.17
C GLY A 285 -22.98 2.11 -19.24
N GLN A 286 -23.14 3.38 -18.86
CA GLN A 286 -23.12 4.53 -19.78
C GLN A 286 -21.69 4.97 -20.14
N MET A 287 -20.70 4.50 -19.36
CA MET A 287 -19.28 4.81 -19.53
C MET A 287 -18.44 3.58 -19.19
N THR A 288 -17.41 3.30 -19.98
CA THR A 288 -16.44 2.24 -19.68
C THR A 288 -15.41 2.71 -18.65
N LEU A 289 -14.80 1.77 -17.91
CA LEU A 289 -13.76 2.09 -16.93
C LEU A 289 -12.53 2.73 -17.60
N GLY A 290 -12.13 2.25 -18.78
CA GLY A 290 -11.05 2.85 -19.56
C GLY A 290 -11.32 4.30 -19.92
N LYS A 291 -12.54 4.61 -20.40
CA LYS A 291 -12.94 6.00 -20.71
C LYS A 291 -12.93 6.88 -19.46
N MET A 292 -13.42 6.38 -18.33
CA MET A 292 -13.35 7.11 -17.05
C MET A 292 -11.89 7.41 -16.65
N ALA A 293 -10.98 6.44 -16.78
CA ALA A 293 -9.57 6.64 -16.46
C ALA A 293 -8.94 7.75 -17.32
N VAL A 294 -9.18 7.72 -18.64
CA VAL A 294 -8.68 8.76 -19.57
C VAL A 294 -9.24 10.14 -19.21
N MET A 295 -10.56 10.24 -19.04
CA MET A 295 -11.21 11.53 -18.75
C MET A 295 -10.74 12.15 -17.43
N ILE A 296 -10.59 11.35 -16.37
CA ILE A 296 -10.08 11.86 -15.08
C ILE A 296 -8.63 12.30 -15.24
N LYS A 297 -7.79 11.52 -15.91
CA LYS A 297 -6.37 11.82 -16.10
C LYS A 297 -6.17 13.10 -16.91
N ASP A 298 -6.91 13.26 -18.01
CA ASP A 298 -6.89 14.48 -18.80
C ASP A 298 -7.32 15.68 -17.96
N ALA A 299 -8.50 15.61 -17.33
CA ALA A 299 -8.99 16.70 -16.50
C ALA A 299 -8.00 17.08 -15.37
N CYS A 300 -7.38 16.10 -14.72
CA CYS A 300 -6.40 16.33 -13.67
C CYS A 300 -5.09 16.93 -14.20
N TRP A 301 -4.60 16.46 -15.36
CA TRP A 301 -3.41 17.02 -16.00
C TRP A 301 -3.60 18.48 -16.40
N TYR A 302 -4.76 18.82 -16.98
CA TYR A 302 -5.06 20.21 -17.35
C TYR A 302 -5.25 21.10 -16.11
N LEU A 303 -5.90 20.61 -15.06
CA LEU A 303 -6.00 21.32 -13.78
C LEU A 303 -4.61 21.65 -13.22
N HIS A 304 -3.72 20.65 -13.19
CA HIS A 304 -2.35 20.84 -12.72
C HIS A 304 -1.64 21.94 -13.52
N SER A 305 -1.68 21.85 -14.85
CA SER A 305 -1.05 22.82 -15.75
C SER A 305 -1.63 24.24 -15.58
N THR A 306 -2.95 24.40 -15.55
CA THR A 306 -3.60 25.70 -15.36
C THR A 306 -3.30 26.31 -13.99
N TYR A 307 -3.27 25.50 -12.93
CA TYR A 307 -3.00 26.02 -11.59
C TYR A 307 -1.53 26.42 -11.39
N LEU A 308 -0.58 25.77 -12.07
CA LEU A 308 0.85 26.11 -11.97
C LEU A 308 1.12 27.58 -12.32
N ASP A 309 0.40 28.14 -13.29
CA ASP A 309 0.53 29.56 -13.67
C ASP A 309 0.10 30.52 -12.55
N HIS A 310 -0.75 30.05 -11.64
CA HIS A 310 -1.25 30.81 -10.49
C HIS A 310 -0.53 30.50 -9.18
N LYS A 311 0.32 29.48 -9.15
CA LYS A 311 0.98 28.98 -7.94
C LYS A 311 1.74 30.08 -7.20
N ARG A 312 2.59 30.83 -7.91
CA ARG A 312 3.41 31.90 -7.31
C ARG A 312 2.56 32.98 -6.65
N THR A 313 1.44 33.35 -7.29
CA THR A 313 0.51 34.35 -6.75
C THR A 313 -0.20 33.84 -5.51
N ALA A 314 -0.60 32.56 -5.49
CA ALA A 314 -1.19 31.93 -4.33
C ALA A 314 -0.20 31.87 -3.15
N GLU A 315 1.07 31.49 -3.40
CA GLU A 315 2.14 31.47 -2.39
C GLU A 315 2.43 32.85 -1.79
N GLN A 316 2.37 33.90 -2.61
CA GLN A 316 2.52 35.29 -2.12
C GLN A 316 1.33 35.75 -1.28
N LYS A 317 0.11 35.35 -1.64
CA LYS A 317 -1.12 35.78 -0.98
C LYS A 317 -1.40 34.99 0.31
N TRP A 318 -1.09 33.70 0.32
CA TRP A 318 -1.29 32.78 1.43
C TRP A 318 -0.01 32.00 1.69
N PRO A 319 0.94 32.56 2.46
CA PRO A 319 2.22 31.91 2.72
C PRO A 319 2.09 30.55 3.45
N ASN A 320 1.03 30.39 4.25
CA ASN A 320 0.71 29.14 4.93
C ASN A 320 -0.42 28.45 4.15
N CYS A 321 -0.19 27.20 3.71
CA CYS A 321 -1.17 26.38 2.99
C CYS A 321 -1.79 27.05 1.74
N PRO A 322 -0.95 27.49 0.78
CA PRO A 322 -1.39 28.30 -0.35
C PRO A 322 -2.45 27.61 -1.23
N VAL A 323 -2.32 26.30 -1.47
CA VAL A 323 -3.24 25.59 -2.38
C VAL A 323 -4.57 25.32 -1.71
N ALA A 324 -4.58 24.94 -0.43
CA ALA A 324 -5.78 24.78 0.39
C ALA A 324 -6.60 26.09 0.41
N HIS A 325 -5.96 27.23 0.67
CA HIS A 325 -6.63 28.53 0.62
C HIS A 325 -7.10 28.90 -0.79
N ALA A 326 -6.33 28.57 -1.83
CA ALA A 326 -6.75 28.80 -3.20
C ALA A 326 -7.99 27.98 -3.55
N ILE A 327 -8.13 26.72 -3.09
CA ILE A 327 -9.35 25.92 -3.30
C ILE A 327 -10.58 26.61 -2.72
N VAL A 328 -10.49 27.10 -1.48
CA VAL A 328 -11.58 27.83 -0.83
C VAL A 328 -11.90 29.12 -1.60
N SER A 329 -10.88 29.88 -1.97
CA SER A 329 -11.03 31.12 -2.76
C SER A 329 -11.61 30.86 -4.16
N MET A 330 -11.26 29.76 -4.82
CA MET A 330 -11.82 29.34 -6.11
C MET A 330 -13.29 28.95 -5.97
N SER A 331 -13.64 28.26 -4.88
CA SER A 331 -15.01 27.89 -4.55
C SER A 331 -15.89 29.13 -4.29
N GLU A 332 -15.43 30.06 -3.47
CA GLU A 332 -16.24 31.19 -2.98
C GLU A 332 -16.18 32.42 -3.89
N GLY A 333 -14.98 32.81 -4.31
CA GLY A 333 -14.71 34.02 -5.10
C GLY A 333 -14.41 33.75 -6.58
N GLY A 334 -14.15 32.50 -6.95
CA GLY A 334 -13.76 32.15 -8.32
C GLY A 334 -12.38 32.62 -8.73
N LEU A 335 -11.47 32.80 -7.75
CA LEU A 335 -10.10 33.24 -7.99
C LEU A 335 -9.10 32.26 -7.33
N PRO A 336 -8.04 31.83 -8.04
CA PRO A 336 -7.76 32.09 -9.46
C PRO A 336 -8.84 31.53 -10.39
N ASP A 337 -8.98 32.13 -11.58
CA ASP A 337 -9.95 31.67 -12.57
C ASP A 337 -9.43 30.41 -13.28
N LEU A 338 -10.22 29.35 -13.26
CA LEU A 338 -9.92 28.09 -13.94
C LEU A 338 -10.79 27.90 -15.20
N ALA A 339 -11.27 28.98 -15.83
CA ALA A 339 -12.04 28.89 -17.08
C ALA A 339 -11.32 28.07 -18.18
N ALA A 340 -9.98 28.11 -18.23
CA ALA A 340 -9.18 27.31 -19.16
C ALA A 340 -9.29 25.78 -18.91
N TRP A 341 -9.72 25.36 -17.72
CA TRP A 341 -9.97 23.96 -17.37
C TRP A 341 -11.37 23.48 -17.78
N GLN A 342 -12.32 24.40 -17.98
CA GLN A 342 -13.72 24.10 -18.31
C GLN A 342 -13.91 23.19 -19.54
N PRO A 343 -13.14 23.33 -20.65
CA PRO A 343 -13.27 22.44 -21.82
C PRO A 343 -13.09 20.95 -21.50
N PHE A 344 -12.30 20.62 -20.47
CA PHE A 344 -12.04 19.24 -20.04
C PHE A 344 -13.12 18.70 -19.09
N LEU A 345 -13.92 19.59 -18.50
CA LEU A 345 -15.06 19.24 -17.66
C LEU A 345 -16.39 19.21 -18.44
N ASN A 346 -16.48 19.92 -19.57
CA ASN A 346 -17.69 19.92 -20.41
C ASN A 346 -18.15 18.51 -20.82
N PRO A 347 -17.27 17.57 -21.24
CA PRO A 347 -17.67 16.20 -21.54
C PRO A 347 -18.22 15.42 -20.34
N LEU A 348 -17.94 15.89 -19.13
CA LEU A 348 -18.42 15.32 -17.86
C LEU A 348 -19.74 15.96 -17.40
N GLY A 349 -20.19 17.04 -18.06
CA GLY A 349 -21.33 17.84 -17.63
C GLY A 349 -21.09 18.60 -16.33
N LEU A 350 -19.82 18.89 -15.99
CA LEU A 350 -19.43 19.53 -14.74
C LEU A 350 -18.97 20.97 -14.97
N GLN A 351 -19.24 21.84 -14.00
CA GLN A 351 -18.67 23.19 -13.95
C GLN A 351 -17.45 23.21 -13.03
N TRP A 352 -16.37 23.88 -13.42
CA TRP A 352 -15.13 23.90 -12.61
C TRP A 352 -15.37 24.46 -11.21
N ARG A 353 -16.26 25.45 -11.07
CA ARG A 353 -16.65 26.03 -9.77
C ARG A 353 -17.37 25.01 -8.89
N GLU A 354 -18.22 24.17 -9.47
CA GLU A 354 -18.89 23.09 -8.74
C GLU A 354 -17.87 22.05 -8.25
N VAL A 355 -16.88 21.71 -9.10
CA VAL A 355 -15.81 20.81 -8.70
C VAL A 355 -14.99 21.41 -7.55
N MET A 356 -14.60 22.68 -7.63
CA MET A 356 -13.86 23.35 -6.55
C MET A 356 -14.66 23.50 -5.27
N SER A 357 -15.97 23.72 -5.36
CA SER A 357 -16.87 23.73 -4.19
C SER A 357 -16.88 22.37 -3.48
N GLN A 358 -16.91 21.27 -4.23
CA GLN A 358 -16.81 19.93 -3.65
C GLN A 358 -15.41 19.61 -3.13
N CYS A 359 -14.36 20.10 -3.77
CA CYS A 359 -13.00 20.03 -3.24
C CYS A 359 -12.87 20.77 -1.90
N ALA A 360 -13.46 21.95 -1.78
CA ALA A 360 -13.49 22.72 -0.53
C ALA A 360 -14.27 21.98 0.56
N ALA A 361 -15.36 21.29 0.21
CA ALA A 361 -16.10 20.43 1.15
C ALA A 361 -15.26 19.24 1.64
N LEU A 362 -14.53 18.56 0.74
CA LEU A 362 -13.59 17.49 1.11
C LEU A 362 -12.46 18.00 2.01
N LEU A 363 -11.90 19.17 1.68
CA LEU A 363 -10.86 19.81 2.49
C LEU A 363 -11.38 20.15 3.89
N LYS A 364 -12.62 20.63 4.01
CA LYS A 364 -13.26 20.88 5.30
C LYS A 364 -13.49 19.59 6.10
N GLU A 365 -13.83 18.49 5.43
CA GLU A 365 -14.04 17.19 6.07
C GLU A 365 -12.74 16.57 6.61
N HIS A 366 -11.65 16.67 5.84
CA HIS A 366 -10.38 16.02 6.15
C HIS A 366 -9.31 16.94 6.77
N GLY A 367 -9.58 18.25 6.85
CA GLY A 367 -8.72 19.27 7.46
C GLY A 367 -7.60 19.77 6.53
N THR A 368 -6.83 18.87 5.92
CA THR A 368 -5.66 19.22 5.08
C THR A 368 -5.65 18.50 3.74
N LEU A 369 -4.96 19.06 2.74
CA LEU A 369 -4.72 18.38 1.46
C LEU A 369 -3.87 17.11 1.64
N ASP A 370 -2.90 17.15 2.55
CA ASP A 370 -2.07 15.99 2.86
C ASP A 370 -2.90 14.83 3.40
N ALA A 371 -3.90 15.10 4.25
CA ALA A 371 -4.83 14.09 4.74
C ALA A 371 -5.64 13.44 3.60
N ILE A 372 -6.12 14.23 2.63
CA ILE A 372 -6.84 13.71 1.46
C ILE A 372 -5.94 12.80 0.61
N VAL A 373 -4.70 13.21 0.39
CA VAL A 373 -3.71 12.41 -0.33
C VAL A 373 -3.41 11.10 0.43
N ASP A 374 -3.33 11.16 1.76
CA ASP A 374 -3.03 9.98 2.58
C ASP A 374 -4.17 8.95 2.63
N MET A 375 -5.42 9.33 2.30
CA MET A 375 -6.55 8.39 2.26
C MET A 375 -6.27 7.16 1.37
N ALA A 376 -5.74 7.37 0.17
CA ALA A 376 -5.43 6.27 -0.75
C ALA A 376 -4.24 5.45 -0.26
N ARG A 377 -3.24 6.10 0.34
CA ARG A 377 -2.02 5.48 0.87
C ARG A 377 -2.33 4.61 2.08
N ILE A 378 -3.03 5.14 3.09
CA ILE A 378 -3.46 4.40 4.30
C ILE A 378 -4.19 3.13 3.90
N ARG A 379 -5.14 3.25 2.96
CA ARG A 379 -5.93 2.11 2.49
C ARG A 379 -5.06 0.98 1.94
N TRP A 380 -4.07 1.30 1.10
CA TRP A 380 -3.16 0.29 0.55
C TRP A 380 -2.16 -0.24 1.57
N ARG A 381 -1.66 0.62 2.45
CA ARG A 381 -0.83 0.21 3.60
C ARG A 381 -1.57 -0.81 4.46
N GLN A 382 -2.83 -0.53 4.79
CA GLN A 382 -3.70 -1.45 5.54
C GLN A 382 -3.97 -2.75 4.78
N ALA A 383 -4.20 -2.69 3.47
CA ALA A 383 -4.45 -3.87 2.65
C ALA A 383 -3.24 -4.84 2.58
N LEU A 384 -2.02 -4.35 2.79
CA LEU A 384 -0.80 -5.16 2.81
C LEU A 384 -0.55 -5.84 4.16
N LEU A 385 -1.13 -5.33 5.26
CA LEU A 385 -0.84 -5.81 6.61
C LEU A 385 -1.06 -7.31 6.78
N SER A 386 -2.18 -7.85 6.28
CA SER A 386 -2.47 -9.27 6.41
C SER A 386 -1.44 -10.16 5.74
N ASP A 387 -0.95 -9.75 4.56
CA ASP A 387 0.09 -10.47 3.82
C ASP A 387 1.45 -10.37 4.53
N ILE A 388 1.78 -9.21 5.10
CA ILE A 388 3.00 -8.98 5.89
C ILE A 388 2.98 -9.84 7.16
N GLU A 389 1.89 -9.81 7.92
CA GLU A 389 1.76 -10.56 9.17
C GLU A 389 1.76 -12.08 8.94
N ALA A 390 1.28 -12.55 7.78
CA ALA A 390 1.38 -13.97 7.41
C ALA A 390 2.83 -14.47 7.27
N VAL A 391 3.80 -13.57 7.04
CA VAL A 391 5.22 -13.92 6.86
C VAL A 391 6.07 -13.51 8.07
N VAL A 392 5.92 -12.28 8.53
CA VAL A 392 6.68 -11.69 9.65
C VAL A 392 6.08 -12.07 11.02
N GLY A 393 4.86 -12.61 11.04
CA GLY A 393 4.11 -12.91 12.26
C GLY A 393 3.23 -11.74 12.67
N HIS A 394 2.35 -11.97 13.65
CA HIS A 394 1.40 -10.95 14.11
C HIS A 394 2.07 -9.99 15.09
N SER A 395 1.84 -8.68 14.95
CA SER A 395 2.62 -7.65 15.66
C SER A 395 2.54 -7.71 17.19
N GLY A 396 1.41 -8.15 17.73
CA GLY A 396 1.21 -8.34 19.17
C GLY A 396 1.80 -9.64 19.74
N LYS A 397 2.34 -10.53 18.90
CA LYS A 397 2.82 -11.86 19.32
C LYS A 397 4.25 -12.15 18.90
N THR A 398 4.70 -11.54 17.80
CA THR A 398 6.01 -11.80 17.20
C THR A 398 6.83 -10.52 17.21
N PHE A 399 8.09 -10.60 17.64
CA PHE A 399 9.02 -9.49 17.50
C PHE A 399 9.50 -9.39 16.04
N ALA A 400 9.76 -8.17 15.58
CA ALA A 400 10.54 -7.92 14.38
C ALA A 400 11.63 -6.89 14.68
N SER A 401 12.81 -7.08 14.12
CA SER A 401 13.95 -6.16 14.27
C SER A 401 14.18 -5.44 12.95
N ARG A 402 14.28 -4.11 13.00
CA ARG A 402 14.62 -3.30 11.84
C ARG A 402 16.13 -3.33 11.60
N ILE A 403 16.52 -3.75 10.41
CA ILE A 403 17.89 -3.76 9.91
C ILE A 403 17.94 -2.87 8.67
N ASN A 404 18.70 -1.79 8.72
CA ASN A 404 19.03 -1.03 7.51
C ASN A 404 20.01 -1.86 6.69
N LEU A 405 19.76 -1.94 5.38
CA LEU A 405 20.58 -2.70 4.44
C LEU A 405 21.52 -1.78 3.65
N THR A 406 21.50 -0.49 3.96
CA THR A 406 22.11 0.65 3.29
C THR A 406 22.64 1.61 4.37
N ASP A 407 23.69 2.38 4.07
CA ASP A 407 24.21 3.50 4.88
C ASP A 407 23.28 4.74 4.83
N CYS A 408 21.98 4.48 4.75
CA CYS A 408 20.92 5.46 4.74
C CYS A 408 20.01 5.20 5.93
N ASP A 409 20.11 6.06 6.94
CA ASP A 409 19.32 5.94 8.16
C ASP A 409 17.89 6.47 7.99
N VAL A 410 17.67 7.37 7.02
CA VAL A 410 16.42 8.10 6.79
C VAL A 410 15.86 7.79 5.40
N ILE A 411 14.77 7.03 5.36
CA ILE A 411 13.92 6.87 4.16
C ILE A 411 13.21 8.21 3.94
N GLY A 412 13.45 8.87 2.81
CA GLY A 412 12.91 10.20 2.48
C GLY A 412 13.82 11.40 2.73
N GLY A 413 15.06 11.19 3.16
CA GLY A 413 16.06 12.25 3.36
C GLY A 413 16.98 12.46 2.15
N ASP A 414 17.59 13.63 2.07
CA ASP A 414 18.80 13.82 1.25
C ASP A 414 19.92 12.97 1.84
N ASN A 415 20.39 11.97 1.10
CA ASN A 415 21.55 11.17 1.48
C ASN A 415 22.70 11.46 0.51
N PRO A 416 23.76 12.18 0.93
CA PRO A 416 24.92 12.48 0.08
C PRO A 416 25.81 11.27 -0.21
N HIS A 417 25.46 10.10 0.30
CA HIS A 417 26.28 8.89 0.21
C HIS A 417 25.58 7.75 -0.52
N GLN A 418 24.25 7.78 -0.65
CA GLN A 418 23.50 6.71 -1.31
C GLN A 418 22.26 7.17 -2.06
N ASP A 419 22.08 6.55 -3.24
CA ASP A 419 20.90 6.72 -4.08
C ASP A 419 19.76 5.74 -3.72
N MET A 420 19.96 4.86 -2.74
CA MET A 420 19.00 3.85 -2.34
C MET A 420 18.93 3.77 -0.82
N ALA A 421 17.72 3.91 -0.28
CA ALA A 421 17.42 3.57 1.10
C ALA A 421 16.69 2.23 1.13
N SER A 422 17.20 1.26 1.87
CA SER A 422 16.50 -0.01 2.08
C SER A 422 16.63 -0.54 3.49
N ALA A 423 15.56 -1.18 3.94
CA ALA A 423 15.47 -1.73 5.27
C ALA A 423 14.70 -3.06 5.26
N ALA A 424 15.08 -3.94 6.17
CA ALA A 424 14.42 -5.20 6.44
C ALA A 424 13.84 -5.21 7.87
N PHE A 425 12.61 -5.67 8.02
CA PHE A 425 11.99 -5.97 9.30
C PHE A 425 11.99 -7.49 9.45
N VAL A 426 12.83 -7.99 10.34
CA VAL A 426 13.17 -9.41 10.43
C VAL A 426 12.60 -10.03 11.69
N SER A 427 11.75 -11.03 11.53
CA SER A 427 11.19 -11.89 12.58
C SER A 427 11.83 -13.28 12.52
N PRO A 428 11.57 -14.19 13.49
CA PRO A 428 12.02 -15.59 13.39
C PRO A 428 11.57 -16.33 12.12
N SER A 429 10.37 -16.04 11.61
CA SER A 429 9.74 -16.78 10.51
C SER A 429 10.00 -16.16 9.13
N GLY A 430 10.21 -14.85 9.08
CA GLY A 430 10.23 -14.10 7.82
C GLY A 430 10.80 -12.70 7.94
N ALA A 431 11.03 -12.08 6.79
CA ALA A 431 11.47 -10.70 6.68
C ALA A 431 10.60 -9.93 5.67
N LEU A 432 10.28 -8.68 5.99
CA LEU A 432 9.74 -7.69 5.06
C LEU A 432 10.90 -6.78 4.65
N VAL A 433 11.15 -6.64 3.35
CA VAL A 433 12.24 -5.82 2.81
C VAL A 433 11.67 -4.77 1.88
N MET A 434 12.13 -3.53 2.02
CA MET A 434 11.62 -2.39 1.26
C MET A 434 12.77 -1.58 0.69
N TRP A 435 12.53 -1.01 -0.48
CA TRP A 435 13.49 -0.20 -1.22
C TRP A 435 12.84 1.11 -1.65
N GLN A 436 13.59 2.19 -1.46
CA GLN A 436 13.29 3.53 -1.94
C GLN A 436 14.49 4.02 -2.74
N LEU A 437 14.24 4.48 -3.97
CA LEU A 437 15.25 5.14 -4.78
C LEU A 437 15.25 6.64 -4.47
N LEU A 438 16.41 7.16 -4.09
CA LEU A 438 16.67 8.55 -3.72
C LEU A 438 17.79 9.10 -4.63
N GLY A 439 17.53 9.33 -5.91
CA GLY A 439 18.59 9.75 -6.83
C GLY A 439 19.15 11.13 -6.50
N GLN A 440 20.45 11.24 -6.24
CA GLN A 440 21.17 12.50 -6.36
C GLN A 440 21.42 12.82 -7.84
N GLY A 441 21.44 14.11 -8.16
CA GLY A 441 21.85 14.55 -9.48
C GLY A 441 23.31 14.29 -9.74
N TYR A 442 23.63 13.94 -11.00
CA TYR A 442 24.96 14.20 -11.53
C TYR A 442 25.22 15.71 -11.40
N TYR A 443 26.23 16.07 -10.62
CA TYR A 443 26.86 17.39 -10.70
C TYR A 443 27.58 17.56 -12.04
#